data_AF-A0A1X7V3U5-F1
#
_entry.id   AF-A0A1X7V3U5-F1
#
_cell.length_a   1.000
_cell.length_b   1.000
_cell.length_c   1.000
_cell.angle_alpha   90.00
_cell.angle_beta   90.00
_cell.angle_gamma   90.00
#
_symmetry.space_group_name_H-M   'P 1'
#
loop_
_entity.id
_entity.type
_entity.pdbx_description
1 polymer ?
#
loop_
_entity_poly.entity_id
_entity_poly.type
_entity_poly.pdbx_seq_one_letter_code
_entity_poly.pdbx_strand_id
1 'polypeptide(L)'
;MMDDLEDTSTAAAVLFRPPVYQQRYGAVLELSRKIEPKKVIDMGCAECKLLKSLKFHKHIESLIGIDINESLLQSNQNSLQPLITDYLHRRSRPLNIQLFKGSIDEADSRMMDYEEDDSNDEKEEERLGSPYELIYECEFPYEPDPPTQSERLFNEAEYYLRVLVRRERNRYLEIGGEPTIENGSHENSGLTESPRHRDFIRIELNELLMFPVIQELTNSVTDISEALRQHSSLILSEDSMNAIFYEESSSEEEEEEREGAPPSDTPAAVTEEEESWD
;
A
#
# COMPACT_ATOMS: atom_id res chain seq x y z
N MET A 1 -56.50 -47.16 33.33
CA MET A 1 -56.86 -45.95 32.57
C MET A 1 -55.56 -45.23 32.31
N MET A 2 -55.30 -44.92 31.03
CA MET A 2 -53.99 -44.62 30.45
C MET A 2 -53.20 -43.57 31.22
N ASP A 3 -51.91 -43.89 31.40
CA ASP A 3 -50.84 -42.98 31.80
C ASP A 3 -50.69 -41.84 30.79
N ASP A 4 -50.62 -40.62 31.34
CA ASP A 4 -50.11 -39.44 30.68
C ASP A 4 -48.63 -39.64 30.32
N LEU A 5 -48.32 -39.64 29.02
CA LEU A 5 -46.95 -39.49 28.52
C LEU A 5 -46.90 -38.23 27.66
N GLU A 6 -46.44 -37.15 28.29
CA GLU A 6 -45.99 -35.93 27.65
C GLU A 6 -44.89 -36.27 26.62
N ASP A 7 -45.20 -36.11 25.33
CA ASP A 7 -44.22 -36.18 24.26
C ASP A 7 -43.38 -34.90 24.24
N THR A 8 -42.36 -34.87 25.10
CA THR A 8 -41.29 -33.86 25.10
C THR A 8 -40.08 -34.39 24.34
N SER A 9 -40.25 -34.71 23.06
CA SER A 9 -39.13 -34.94 22.14
C SER A 9 -38.40 -33.62 21.86
N THR A 10 -37.50 -33.25 22.75
CA THR A 10 -36.46 -32.25 22.50
C THR A 10 -35.54 -32.78 21.40
N ALA A 11 -35.80 -32.38 20.15
CA ALA A 11 -34.93 -32.68 19.03
C ALA A 11 -33.53 -32.11 19.32
N ALA A 12 -32.57 -32.98 19.62
CA ALA A 12 -31.20 -32.58 19.86
C ALA A 12 -30.67 -31.86 18.60
N ALA A 13 -30.50 -30.54 18.69
CA ALA A 13 -29.96 -29.75 17.60
C ALA A 13 -28.57 -30.28 17.23
N VAL A 14 -28.42 -30.83 16.02
CA VAL A 14 -27.13 -31.29 15.50
C VAL A 14 -26.20 -30.08 15.42
N LEU A 15 -25.19 -30.05 16.31
CA LEU A 15 -24.24 -28.95 16.42
C LEU A 15 -23.02 -29.23 15.54
N PHE A 16 -22.90 -28.49 14.43
CA PHE A 16 -21.72 -28.54 13.58
C PHE A 16 -20.61 -27.63 14.11
N ARG A 17 -19.37 -28.14 14.14
CA ARG A 17 -18.16 -27.37 14.50
C ARG A 17 -17.10 -27.53 13.39
N PRO A 18 -16.78 -26.47 12.64
CA PRO A 18 -17.39 -25.13 12.68
C PRO A 18 -18.87 -25.14 12.20
N PRO A 19 -19.66 -24.08 12.42
CA PRO A 19 -21.01 -23.96 11.90
C PRO A 19 -21.08 -24.22 10.38
N VAL A 20 -22.19 -24.81 9.92
CA VAL A 20 -22.34 -25.27 8.52
C VAL A 20 -22.03 -24.17 7.50
N TYR A 21 -22.47 -22.93 7.73
CA TYR A 21 -22.22 -21.84 6.79
C TYR A 21 -20.72 -21.59 6.58
N GLN A 22 -19.90 -21.72 7.64
CA GLN A 22 -18.45 -21.58 7.55
C GLN A 22 -17.83 -22.74 6.76
N GLN A 23 -18.36 -23.96 6.92
CA GLN A 23 -17.90 -25.10 6.13
C GLN A 23 -18.18 -24.90 4.64
N ARG A 24 -19.37 -24.36 4.29
CA ARG A 24 -19.71 -24.03 2.90
C ARG A 24 -18.78 -22.98 2.31
N TYR A 25 -18.53 -21.89 3.04
CA TYR A 25 -17.57 -20.87 2.58
C TYR A 25 -16.16 -21.44 2.46
N GLY A 26 -15.73 -22.27 3.41
CA GLY A 26 -14.44 -22.96 3.35
C GLY A 26 -14.28 -23.78 2.07
N ALA A 27 -15.30 -24.53 1.68
CA ALA A 27 -15.29 -25.31 0.45
C ALA A 27 -15.19 -24.43 -0.81
N VAL A 28 -15.91 -23.30 -0.87
CA VAL A 28 -15.81 -22.35 -2.00
C VAL A 28 -14.43 -21.70 -2.06
N LEU A 29 -13.86 -21.31 -0.92
CA LEU A 29 -12.52 -20.74 -0.86
C LEU A 29 -11.47 -21.75 -1.33
N GLU A 30 -11.59 -23.01 -0.95
CA GLU A 30 -10.70 -24.08 -1.45
C GLU A 30 -10.84 -24.27 -2.96
N LEU A 31 -12.07 -24.31 -3.48
CA LEU A 31 -12.33 -24.42 -4.91
C LEU A 31 -11.75 -23.23 -5.70
N SER A 32 -11.93 -22.00 -5.20
CA SER A 32 -11.39 -20.79 -5.80
C SER A 32 -9.86 -20.84 -5.93
N ARG A 33 -9.15 -21.39 -4.94
CA ARG A 33 -7.68 -21.57 -5.03
C ARG A 33 -7.28 -22.63 -6.05
N LYS A 34 -8.14 -23.61 -6.30
CA LYS A 34 -7.84 -24.70 -7.23
C LYS A 34 -8.08 -24.32 -8.68
N ILE A 35 -9.17 -23.60 -8.96
CA ILE A 35 -9.57 -23.23 -10.33
C ILE A 35 -9.05 -21.85 -10.74
N GLU A 36 -8.64 -21.03 -9.78
CA GLU A 36 -8.14 -19.66 -9.95
C GLU A 36 -9.01 -18.79 -10.89
N PRO A 37 -10.31 -18.60 -10.57
CA PRO A 37 -11.21 -17.87 -11.47
C PRO A 37 -10.90 -16.37 -11.44
N LYS A 38 -11.01 -15.69 -12.59
CA LYS A 38 -10.88 -14.23 -12.66
C LYS A 38 -12.14 -13.49 -12.19
N LYS A 39 -13.32 -14.00 -12.56
CA LYS A 39 -14.63 -13.43 -12.21
C LYS A 39 -15.39 -14.39 -11.31
N VAL A 40 -15.98 -13.90 -10.22
CA VAL A 40 -16.86 -14.69 -9.34
C VAL A 40 -18.12 -13.91 -9.04
N ILE A 41 -19.27 -14.57 -9.19
CA ILE A 41 -20.60 -14.03 -8.90
C ILE A 41 -21.20 -14.79 -7.73
N ASP A 42 -21.54 -14.09 -6.64
CA ASP A 42 -22.21 -14.62 -5.45
C ASP A 42 -23.70 -14.23 -5.48
N MET A 43 -24.53 -15.17 -5.91
CA MET A 43 -25.98 -15.00 -6.01
C MET A 43 -26.65 -15.25 -4.65
N GLY A 44 -27.33 -14.25 -4.10
CA GLY A 44 -27.84 -14.28 -2.73
C GLY A 44 -26.73 -14.01 -1.71
N CYS A 45 -25.90 -12.99 -1.98
CA CYS A 45 -24.68 -12.72 -1.21
C CYS A 45 -24.92 -12.26 0.24
N ALA A 46 -26.16 -11.90 0.60
CA ALA A 46 -26.55 -11.51 1.95
C ALA A 46 -25.61 -10.46 2.58
N GLU A 47 -24.95 -10.78 3.70
CA GLU A 47 -24.01 -9.86 4.38
C GLU A 47 -22.60 -9.85 3.74
N CYS A 48 -22.47 -10.35 2.52
CA CYS A 48 -21.24 -10.33 1.72
C CYS A 48 -20.05 -11.06 2.36
N LYS A 49 -20.29 -11.98 3.32
CA LYS A 49 -19.23 -12.66 4.09
C LYS A 49 -18.31 -13.52 3.20
N LEU A 50 -18.87 -14.13 2.16
CA LEU A 50 -18.09 -14.90 1.19
C LEU A 50 -17.22 -13.98 0.33
N LEU A 51 -17.79 -12.93 -0.26
CA LEU A 51 -17.05 -11.90 -1.01
C LEU A 51 -15.92 -11.27 -0.18
N LYS A 52 -16.21 -10.93 1.08
CA LYS A 52 -15.22 -10.42 2.04
C LYS A 52 -14.03 -11.36 2.23
N SER A 53 -14.25 -12.67 2.11
CA SER A 53 -13.20 -13.67 2.21
C SER A 53 -12.48 -13.89 0.88
N LEU A 54 -13.21 -13.87 -0.23
CA LEU A 54 -12.66 -14.07 -1.58
C LEU A 54 -11.77 -12.91 -2.05
N LYS A 55 -12.00 -11.67 -1.60
CA LYS A 55 -11.22 -10.49 -2.06
C LYS A 55 -9.69 -10.62 -1.84
N PHE A 56 -9.28 -11.46 -0.89
CA PHE A 56 -7.87 -11.73 -0.60
C PHE A 56 -7.20 -12.70 -1.58
N HIS A 57 -7.97 -13.39 -2.42
CA HIS A 57 -7.44 -14.22 -3.48
C HIS A 57 -6.92 -13.32 -4.62
N LYS A 58 -5.61 -13.34 -4.84
CA LYS A 58 -4.92 -12.39 -5.75
C LYS A 58 -5.20 -12.65 -7.24
N HIS A 59 -5.65 -13.86 -7.60
CA HIS A 59 -6.04 -14.23 -8.96
C HIS A 59 -7.41 -13.73 -9.40
N ILE A 60 -8.26 -13.32 -8.46
CA ILE A 60 -9.60 -12.78 -8.77
C ILE A 60 -9.45 -11.29 -9.15
N GLU A 61 -10.10 -10.93 -10.25
CA GLU A 61 -10.11 -9.60 -10.86
C GLU A 61 -11.50 -8.93 -10.79
N SER A 62 -12.57 -9.73 -10.69
CA SER A 62 -13.95 -9.23 -10.55
C SER A 62 -14.73 -10.05 -9.52
N LEU A 63 -15.32 -9.37 -8.54
CA LEU A 63 -16.24 -9.94 -7.54
C LEU A 63 -17.59 -9.25 -7.61
N ILE A 64 -18.64 -10.02 -7.87
CA ILE A 64 -19.98 -9.47 -7.99
C ILE A 64 -20.89 -10.14 -6.96
N GLY A 65 -21.56 -9.34 -6.12
CA GLY A 65 -22.61 -9.80 -5.22
C GLY A 65 -23.98 -9.38 -5.71
N ILE A 66 -24.94 -10.30 -5.70
CA ILE A 66 -26.34 -9.99 -6.04
C ILE A 66 -27.22 -10.38 -4.86
N ASP A 67 -28.13 -9.50 -4.45
CA ASP A 67 -29.18 -9.83 -3.49
C ASP A 67 -30.44 -8.99 -3.74
N ILE A 68 -31.60 -9.47 -3.36
CA ILE A 68 -32.85 -8.70 -3.44
C ILE A 68 -32.94 -7.64 -2.33
N ASN A 69 -32.22 -7.84 -1.22
CA ASN A 69 -32.32 -7.00 -0.04
C ASN A 69 -31.29 -5.86 -0.07
N GLU A 70 -31.69 -4.73 -0.64
CA GLU A 70 -30.90 -3.50 -0.73
C GLU A 70 -30.34 -3.04 0.64
N SER A 71 -31.17 -3.07 1.69
CA SER A 71 -30.76 -2.62 3.03
C SER A 71 -29.60 -3.44 3.60
N LEU A 72 -29.56 -4.74 3.27
CA LEU A 72 -28.50 -5.63 3.70
C LEU A 72 -27.19 -5.35 2.94
N LEU A 73 -27.29 -5.08 1.63
CA LEU A 73 -26.14 -4.69 0.81
C LEU A 73 -25.52 -3.37 1.32
N GLN A 74 -26.34 -2.33 1.47
CA GLN A 74 -25.89 -1.02 1.96
C GLN A 74 -25.23 -1.11 3.35
N SER A 75 -25.80 -1.92 4.25
CA SER A 75 -25.28 -2.09 5.62
C SER A 75 -23.93 -2.82 5.68
N ASN A 76 -23.57 -3.61 4.65
CA ASN A 76 -22.38 -4.46 4.66
C ASN A 76 -21.30 -4.06 3.64
N GLN A 77 -21.60 -3.13 2.73
CA GLN A 77 -20.71 -2.72 1.63
C GLN A 77 -19.31 -2.26 2.11
N ASN A 78 -19.24 -1.54 3.23
CA ASN A 78 -17.98 -1.02 3.76
C ASN A 78 -16.99 -2.12 4.15
N SER A 79 -17.47 -3.35 4.40
CA SER A 79 -16.60 -4.49 4.70
C SER A 79 -15.81 -5.00 3.49
N LEU A 80 -16.21 -4.57 2.28
CA LEU A 80 -15.59 -4.95 1.02
C LEU A 80 -14.48 -4.00 0.60
N GLN A 81 -14.44 -2.77 1.13
CA GLN A 81 -13.41 -1.76 0.83
C GLN A 81 -11.97 -2.30 0.98
N PRO A 82 -11.01 -1.74 0.21
CA PRO A 82 -9.60 -1.99 0.41
C PRO A 82 -9.18 -1.64 1.85
N LEU A 83 -8.28 -2.46 2.42
CA LEU A 83 -7.63 -2.13 3.68
C LEU A 83 -6.48 -1.15 3.42
N ILE A 84 -6.02 -0.45 4.46
CA ILE A 84 -4.80 0.40 4.39
C ILE A 84 -3.61 -0.41 3.85
N THR A 85 -3.51 -1.68 4.24
CA THR A 85 -2.45 -2.59 3.76
C THR A 85 -2.53 -2.88 2.27
N ASP A 86 -3.70 -2.79 1.63
CA ASP A 86 -3.82 -2.96 0.18
C ASP A 86 -3.22 -1.77 -0.57
N TYR A 87 -3.26 -0.56 0.00
CA TYR A 87 -2.60 0.63 -0.57
C TYR A 87 -1.08 0.57 -0.44
N LEU A 88 -0.59 -0.03 0.65
CA LEU A 88 0.84 -0.25 0.88
C LEU A 88 1.39 -1.42 0.06
N HIS A 89 0.61 -2.50 -0.07
CA HIS A 89 0.98 -3.71 -0.80
C HIS A 89 -0.03 -3.94 -1.93
N ARG A 90 0.15 -3.12 -2.98
CA ARG A 90 -0.74 -3.12 -4.15
C ARG A 90 -0.74 -4.49 -4.82
N ARG A 91 -1.88 -4.80 -5.44
CA ARG A 91 -2.02 -6.04 -6.21
C ARG A 91 -1.19 -5.93 -7.49
N SER A 92 -0.84 -7.07 -8.08
CA SER A 92 -0.29 -7.18 -9.44
C SER A 92 -1.36 -7.47 -10.50
N ARG A 93 -2.63 -7.55 -10.10
CA ARG A 93 -3.80 -7.57 -10.98
C ARG A 93 -4.91 -6.72 -10.37
N PRO A 94 -5.73 -6.02 -11.19
CA PRO A 94 -6.82 -5.21 -10.67
C PRO A 94 -7.83 -6.09 -9.94
N LEU A 95 -8.59 -5.50 -9.02
CA LEU A 95 -9.77 -6.14 -8.44
C LEU A 95 -10.88 -5.10 -8.32
N ASN A 96 -11.98 -5.32 -9.02
CA ASN A 96 -13.21 -4.55 -8.90
C ASN A 96 -14.27 -5.39 -8.16
N ILE A 97 -14.94 -4.78 -7.18
CA ILE A 97 -16.05 -5.40 -6.44
C ILE A 97 -17.32 -4.60 -6.66
N GLN A 98 -18.38 -5.26 -7.12
CA GLN A 98 -19.71 -4.65 -7.32
C GLN A 98 -20.77 -5.38 -6.51
N LEU A 99 -21.72 -4.63 -5.96
CA LEU A 99 -22.96 -5.16 -5.38
C LEU A 99 -24.16 -4.65 -6.15
N PHE A 100 -25.01 -5.57 -6.54
CA PHE A 100 -26.24 -5.29 -7.26
C PHE A 100 -27.45 -5.72 -6.43
N LYS A 101 -28.47 -4.87 -6.43
CA LYS A 101 -29.81 -5.23 -6.02
C LYS A 101 -30.54 -5.80 -7.21
N GLY A 102 -31.01 -7.04 -7.11
CA GLY A 102 -31.69 -7.72 -8.21
C GLY A 102 -32.22 -9.09 -7.83
N SER A 103 -33.22 -9.56 -8.56
CA SER A 103 -33.73 -10.92 -8.42
C SER A 103 -32.97 -11.87 -9.34
N ILE A 104 -32.48 -12.99 -8.82
CA ILE A 104 -31.80 -14.02 -9.62
C ILE A 104 -32.69 -14.65 -10.70
N ASP A 105 -34.01 -14.43 -10.61
CA ASP A 105 -34.98 -14.88 -11.61
C ASP A 105 -34.96 -14.00 -12.89
N GLU A 106 -34.32 -12.82 -12.83
CA GLU A 106 -34.19 -11.90 -13.95
C GLU A 106 -32.79 -11.99 -14.56
N ALA A 107 -32.73 -12.15 -15.89
CA ALA A 107 -31.46 -12.22 -16.59
C ALA A 107 -30.89 -10.82 -16.83
N ASP A 108 -29.66 -10.60 -16.39
CA ASP A 108 -28.91 -9.36 -16.60
C ASP A 108 -27.70 -9.65 -17.51
N SER A 109 -27.56 -8.91 -18.61
CA SER A 109 -26.51 -9.16 -19.61
C SER A 109 -25.10 -8.98 -19.04
N ARG A 110 -24.93 -8.16 -18.01
CA ARG A 110 -23.63 -7.88 -17.35
C ARG A 110 -23.08 -9.10 -16.59
N MET A 111 -23.97 -10.05 -16.26
CA MET A 111 -23.60 -11.28 -15.58
C MET A 111 -23.10 -12.37 -16.54
N MET A 112 -23.22 -12.15 -17.85
CA MET A 112 -22.68 -13.04 -18.85
C MET A 112 -21.20 -12.76 -19.11
N ASP A 113 -20.45 -13.79 -19.47
CA ASP A 113 -19.06 -13.67 -19.89
C ASP A 113 -19.02 -13.25 -21.36
N TYR A 114 -19.14 -11.95 -21.61
CA TYR A 114 -18.66 -11.37 -22.86
C TYR A 114 -17.22 -10.90 -22.59
N GLU A 115 -16.26 -11.39 -23.38
CA GLU A 115 -14.94 -10.77 -23.47
C GLU A 115 -15.20 -9.30 -23.82
N GLU A 116 -14.89 -8.39 -22.91
CA GLU A 116 -15.12 -6.96 -23.13
C GLU A 116 -14.21 -6.49 -24.27
N ASP A 117 -14.78 -6.34 -25.48
CA ASP A 117 -14.14 -5.56 -26.54
C ASP A 117 -14.18 -4.07 -26.13
N ASP A 118 -13.01 -3.44 -26.10
CA ASP A 118 -12.71 -2.08 -25.60
C ASP A 118 -13.39 -0.90 -26.35
N SER A 119 -14.47 -1.13 -27.11
CA SER A 119 -15.20 -0.03 -27.77
C SER A 119 -16.17 0.65 -26.79
N ASN A 120 -15.81 1.85 -26.37
CA ASN A 120 -16.37 2.59 -25.24
C ASN A 120 -17.72 3.31 -25.51
N ASP A 121 -18.33 3.16 -26.69
CA ASP A 121 -19.44 4.04 -27.11
C ASP A 121 -20.86 3.47 -26.85
N GLU A 122 -21.02 2.20 -26.47
CA GLU A 122 -22.35 1.55 -26.26
C GLU A 122 -22.70 1.26 -24.78
N LYS A 123 -21.79 1.52 -23.83
CA LYS A 123 -21.92 1.09 -22.41
C LYS A 123 -22.94 1.86 -21.57
N GLU A 124 -23.40 3.05 -21.99
CA GLU A 124 -24.38 3.84 -21.22
C GLU A 124 -25.85 3.48 -21.54
N GLU A 125 -26.17 3.16 -22.80
CA GLU A 125 -27.54 2.79 -23.18
C GLU A 125 -27.95 1.41 -22.62
N GLU A 126 -27.01 0.47 -22.47
CA GLU A 126 -27.27 -0.85 -21.87
C GLU A 126 -27.66 -0.78 -20.39
N ARG A 127 -27.24 0.27 -19.67
CA ARG A 127 -27.62 0.49 -18.25
C ARG A 127 -29.09 0.88 -18.11
N LEU A 128 -29.68 1.50 -19.13
CA LEU A 128 -31.04 2.02 -19.12
C LEU A 128 -32.06 0.92 -19.46
N GLY A 129 -32.28 -0.01 -18.53
CA GLY A 129 -33.20 -1.15 -18.73
C GLY A 129 -32.72 -2.44 -18.09
N SER A 130 -31.53 -2.43 -17.48
CA SER A 130 -31.00 -3.52 -16.71
C SER A 130 -31.89 -3.84 -15.50
N PRO A 131 -32.23 -5.13 -15.24
CA PRO A 131 -33.05 -5.51 -14.10
C PRO A 131 -32.32 -5.32 -12.76
N TYR A 132 -30.98 -5.31 -12.76
CA TYR A 132 -30.23 -5.08 -11.53
C TYR A 132 -29.77 -3.63 -11.36
N GLU A 133 -29.96 -3.12 -10.15
CA GLU A 133 -29.53 -1.79 -9.71
C GLU A 133 -28.16 -1.89 -9.04
N LEU A 134 -27.17 -1.11 -9.49
CA LEU A 134 -25.85 -1.06 -8.85
C LEU A 134 -25.97 -0.29 -7.52
N ILE A 135 -25.66 -0.96 -6.41
CA ILE A 135 -25.73 -0.38 -5.06
C ILE A 135 -24.36 0.11 -4.61
N TYR A 136 -23.30 -0.62 -4.96
CA TYR A 136 -21.95 -0.34 -4.49
C TYR A 136 -20.92 -0.82 -5.49
N GLU A 137 -19.86 -0.05 -5.64
CA GLU A 137 -18.69 -0.41 -6.43
C GLU A 137 -17.43 0.06 -5.70
N CYS A 138 -16.39 -0.77 -5.70
CA CYS A 138 -15.06 -0.32 -5.30
C CYS A 138 -13.95 -1.01 -6.08
N GLU A 139 -12.90 -0.23 -6.32
CA GLU A 139 -11.70 -0.70 -6.98
C GLU A 139 -10.57 -0.82 -5.96
N PHE A 140 -9.82 -1.91 -6.06
CA PHE A 140 -8.64 -2.13 -5.23
C PHE A 140 -7.43 -1.44 -5.84
N PRO A 141 -6.53 -0.89 -5.01
CA PRO A 141 -5.28 -0.34 -5.49
C PRO A 141 -4.46 -1.41 -6.19
N TYR A 142 -4.03 -1.08 -7.41
CA TYR A 142 -3.36 -1.97 -8.35
C TYR A 142 -2.14 -1.26 -8.93
N GLU A 143 -1.06 -2.01 -9.12
CA GLU A 143 0.14 -1.56 -9.82
C GLU A 143 0.51 -2.60 -10.88
N PRO A 144 0.34 -2.29 -12.19
CA PRO A 144 0.49 -3.26 -13.27
C PRO A 144 1.90 -3.80 -13.47
N ASP A 145 2.88 -2.96 -13.17
CA ASP A 145 4.29 -3.29 -13.25
C ASP A 145 4.91 -3.02 -11.88
N PRO A 146 4.70 -3.90 -10.87
CA PRO A 146 5.33 -3.71 -9.58
C PRO A 146 6.84 -3.69 -9.79
N PRO A 147 7.59 -2.79 -9.12
CA PRO A 147 9.02 -2.69 -9.31
C PRO A 147 9.67 -4.05 -9.07
N THR A 148 10.58 -4.42 -9.96
CA THR A 148 11.41 -5.61 -9.84
C THR A 148 12.12 -5.61 -8.49
N GLN A 149 12.56 -6.78 -8.02
CA GLN A 149 13.32 -6.85 -6.76
C GLN A 149 14.56 -5.92 -6.77
N SER A 150 15.20 -5.75 -7.95
CA SER A 150 16.32 -4.82 -8.15
C SER A 150 15.89 -3.36 -7.98
N GLU A 151 14.79 -2.95 -8.62
CA GLU A 151 14.25 -1.58 -8.51
C GLU A 151 13.76 -1.26 -7.11
N ARG A 152 13.12 -2.23 -6.43
CA ARG A 152 12.75 -2.09 -5.02
C ARG A 152 13.97 -1.89 -4.14
N LEU A 153 14.99 -2.71 -4.34
CA LEU A 153 16.25 -2.60 -3.60
C LEU A 153 16.92 -1.25 -3.86
N PHE A 154 16.94 -0.79 -5.11
CA PHE A 154 17.44 0.53 -5.47
C PHE A 154 16.68 1.65 -4.74
N ASN A 155 15.35 1.67 -4.84
CA ASN A 155 14.52 2.73 -4.25
C ASN A 155 14.70 2.83 -2.73
N GLU A 156 14.67 1.69 -2.04
CA GLU A 156 14.87 1.63 -0.58
C GLU A 156 16.30 2.05 -0.20
N ALA A 157 17.31 1.56 -0.94
CA ALA A 157 18.70 1.92 -0.69
C ALA A 157 18.94 3.42 -0.93
N GLU A 158 18.42 4.00 -2.02
CA GLU A 158 18.51 5.43 -2.30
C GLU A 158 17.83 6.25 -1.20
N TYR A 159 16.63 5.86 -0.78
CA TYR A 159 15.91 6.53 0.32
C TYR A 159 16.75 6.55 1.59
N TYR A 160 17.26 5.40 2.04
CA TYR A 160 18.05 5.32 3.26
C TYR A 160 19.41 6.02 3.13
N LEU A 161 20.04 6.00 1.95
CA LEU A 161 21.23 6.81 1.70
C LEU A 161 20.93 8.30 1.90
N ARG A 162 19.81 8.81 1.36
CA ARG A 162 19.41 10.21 1.59
C ARG A 162 19.14 10.50 3.07
N VAL A 163 18.57 9.56 3.82
CA VAL A 163 18.41 9.68 5.28
C VAL A 163 19.76 9.76 6.00
N LEU A 164 20.71 8.89 5.65
CA LEU A 164 22.04 8.85 6.24
C LEU A 164 22.85 10.11 5.90
N VAL A 165 22.76 10.60 4.66
CA VAL A 165 23.38 11.87 4.24
C VAL A 165 22.86 13.03 5.07
N ARG A 166 21.53 13.14 5.25
CA ARG A 166 20.93 14.17 6.12
C ARG A 166 21.42 14.07 7.57
N ARG A 167 21.52 12.84 8.10
CA ARG A 167 22.08 12.59 9.43
C ARG A 167 23.52 13.08 9.54
N GLU A 168 24.38 12.78 8.56
CA GLU A 168 25.77 13.25 8.55
C GLU A 168 25.86 14.77 8.47
N ARG A 169 25.10 15.41 7.57
CA ARG A 169 25.04 16.89 7.46
C ARG A 169 24.69 17.52 8.81
N ASN A 170 23.66 17.00 9.47
CA ASN A 170 23.22 17.54 10.77
C ASN A 170 24.27 17.33 11.87
N ARG A 171 24.98 16.20 11.90
CA ARG A 171 26.09 15.98 12.85
C ARG A 171 27.18 17.05 12.72
N TYR A 172 27.52 17.45 11.49
CA TYR A 172 28.52 18.51 11.27
C TYR A 172 28.05 19.88 11.78
N LEU A 173 26.77 20.21 11.59
CA LEU A 173 26.19 21.46 12.08
C LEU A 173 26.13 21.50 13.62
N GLU A 174 25.80 20.38 14.26
CA GLU A 174 25.72 20.26 15.72
C GLU A 174 27.08 20.29 16.43
N ILE A 175 28.12 19.73 15.81
CA ILE A 175 29.48 19.69 16.39
C ILE A 175 30.16 21.07 16.31
N GLY A 176 29.59 22.03 15.57
CA GLY A 176 30.09 23.40 15.50
C GLY A 176 31.57 23.44 15.15
N GLY A 177 31.92 23.04 13.92
CA GLY A 177 33.29 22.77 13.48
C GLY A 177 34.38 23.69 14.08
N GLU A 178 35.00 23.23 15.16
CA GLU A 178 36.34 23.67 15.57
C GLU A 178 37.35 22.54 15.26
N PRO A 179 38.51 22.87 14.67
CA PRO A 179 39.49 21.87 14.30
C PRO A 179 40.14 21.29 15.56
N THR A 180 40.09 19.97 15.71
CA THR A 180 40.97 19.27 16.65
C THR A 180 42.38 19.26 16.06
N ILE A 181 43.23 20.20 16.50
CA ILE A 181 44.66 20.20 16.20
C ILE A 181 45.32 19.15 17.10
N GLU A 182 45.63 17.97 16.56
CA GLU A 182 46.65 17.13 17.17
C GLU A 182 48.02 17.74 16.89
N ASN A 183 48.62 18.36 17.92
CA ASN A 183 50.00 18.83 17.89
C ASN A 183 50.97 17.64 17.89
N GLY A 184 51.16 17.04 16.72
CA GLY A 184 52.32 16.23 16.41
C GLY A 184 53.45 17.14 15.96
N SER A 185 54.45 17.33 16.81
CA SER A 185 55.70 18.01 16.48
C SER A 185 56.36 17.34 15.28
N HIS A 186 56.47 18.02 14.13
CA HIS A 186 57.62 17.92 13.23
C HIS A 186 57.63 19.08 12.22
N GLU A 187 58.85 19.46 11.85
CA GLU A 187 59.27 20.72 11.28
C GLU A 187 58.86 20.92 9.80
N ASN A 188 58.31 22.10 9.52
CA ASN A 188 58.65 23.00 8.42
C ASN A 188 58.87 22.43 6.99
N SER A 189 57.85 22.54 6.13
CA SER A 189 58.04 23.12 4.79
C SER A 189 56.71 23.64 4.26
N GLY A 190 56.68 24.90 3.84
CA GLY A 190 55.47 25.63 3.49
C GLY A 190 54.68 25.06 2.32
N LEU A 191 53.36 25.06 2.49
CA LEU A 191 52.31 25.51 1.58
C LEU A 191 51.04 25.51 2.43
N THR A 192 50.43 26.67 2.61
CA THR A 192 49.21 26.86 3.38
C THR A 192 48.04 26.24 2.61
N GLU A 193 47.71 24.99 2.89
CA GLU A 193 46.39 24.45 2.56
C GLU A 193 45.46 24.69 3.74
N SER A 194 44.45 25.54 3.53
CA SER A 194 43.33 25.73 4.47
C SER A 194 42.65 24.38 4.78
N PRO A 195 42.04 24.20 5.97
CA PRO A 195 41.34 22.96 6.31
C PRO A 195 40.20 22.80 5.31
N ARG A 196 40.29 21.79 4.45
CA ARG A 196 39.28 21.54 3.42
C ARG A 196 37.97 21.19 4.12
N HIS A 197 36.98 22.03 3.88
CA HIS A 197 35.57 21.66 3.82
C HIS A 197 35.48 20.27 3.16
N ARG A 198 34.79 19.29 3.76
CA ARG A 198 34.66 18.00 3.07
C ARG A 198 33.77 18.24 1.85
N ASP A 199 34.39 18.33 0.68
CA ASP A 199 33.70 18.51 -0.61
C ASP A 199 32.64 17.41 -0.91
N PHE A 200 32.63 16.33 -0.12
CA PHE A 200 31.71 15.21 -0.23
C PHE A 200 31.46 14.48 1.10
N ILE A 201 30.28 13.87 1.20
CA ILE A 201 29.87 12.91 2.23
C ILE A 201 30.01 11.50 1.67
N ARG A 202 30.54 10.60 2.49
CA ARG A 202 30.72 9.17 2.17
C ARG A 202 29.89 8.34 3.13
N ILE A 203 29.04 7.47 2.60
CA ILE A 203 28.22 6.53 3.37
C ILE A 203 28.65 5.10 3.03
N GLU A 204 28.95 4.28 4.05
CA GLU A 204 29.26 2.86 3.84
C GLU A 204 27.98 2.10 3.51
N LEU A 205 27.97 1.35 2.40
CA LEU A 205 26.76 0.59 1.99
C LEU A 205 26.38 -0.49 3.00
N ASN A 206 27.33 -0.95 3.83
CA ASN A 206 27.05 -1.88 4.92
C ASN A 206 26.14 -1.26 6.01
N GLU A 207 26.11 0.07 6.15
CA GLU A 207 25.16 0.74 7.06
C GLU A 207 23.70 0.50 6.62
N LEU A 208 23.46 0.28 5.31
CA LEU A 208 22.11 0.04 4.80
C LEU A 208 21.55 -1.31 5.28
N LEU A 209 22.41 -2.29 5.56
CA LEU A 209 22.01 -3.58 6.13
C LEU A 209 21.51 -3.46 7.57
N MET A 210 21.57 -2.27 8.19
CA MET A 210 20.93 -2.03 9.49
C MET A 210 19.42 -1.77 9.39
N PHE A 211 18.88 -1.47 8.20
CA PHE A 211 17.46 -1.19 8.01
C PHE A 211 16.68 -2.48 7.72
N PRO A 212 15.60 -2.79 8.47
CA PRO A 212 14.84 -4.03 8.29
C PRO A 212 14.32 -4.25 6.87
N VAL A 213 13.88 -3.18 6.20
CA VAL A 213 13.36 -3.27 4.82
C VAL A 213 14.45 -3.71 3.85
N ILE A 214 15.69 -3.23 4.02
CA ILE A 214 16.82 -3.69 3.21
C ILE A 214 17.14 -5.17 3.51
N GLN A 215 17.14 -5.58 4.78
CA GLN A 215 17.39 -6.97 5.18
C GLN A 215 16.36 -7.96 4.62
N GLU A 216 15.11 -7.51 4.45
CA GLU A 216 14.07 -8.30 3.79
C GLU A 216 14.33 -8.49 2.29
N LEU A 217 15.00 -7.52 1.65
CA LEU A 217 15.30 -7.55 0.21
C LEU A 217 16.64 -8.25 -0.10
N THR A 218 17.67 -8.05 0.71
CA THR A 218 19.00 -8.66 0.58
C THR A 218 19.78 -8.66 1.89
N ASN A 219 20.73 -9.58 2.02
CA ASN A 219 21.75 -9.57 3.08
C ASN A 219 23.17 -9.34 2.54
N SER A 220 23.29 -8.93 1.26
CA SER A 220 24.57 -8.75 0.59
C SER A 220 24.78 -7.31 0.16
N VAL A 221 25.92 -6.74 0.57
CA VAL A 221 26.36 -5.41 0.09
C VAL A 221 26.60 -5.42 -1.42
N THR A 222 26.96 -6.58 -2.01
CA THR A 222 27.13 -6.69 -3.46
C THR A 222 25.84 -6.40 -4.20
N ASP A 223 24.72 -6.98 -3.75
CA ASP A 223 23.41 -6.83 -4.38
C ASP A 223 22.96 -5.37 -4.31
N ILE A 224 23.19 -4.72 -3.16
CA ILE A 224 22.96 -3.28 -2.99
C ILE A 224 23.78 -2.49 -4.00
N SER A 225 25.09 -2.77 -4.11
CA SER A 225 25.98 -2.06 -5.03
C SER A 225 25.58 -2.27 -6.49
N GLU A 226 25.14 -3.47 -6.87
CA GLU A 226 24.68 -3.80 -8.22
C GLU A 226 23.37 -3.10 -8.57
N ALA A 227 22.42 -3.07 -7.62
CA ALA A 227 21.17 -2.32 -7.79
C ALA A 227 21.45 -0.82 -7.94
N LEU A 228 22.30 -0.23 -7.10
CA LEU A 228 22.68 1.18 -7.20
C LEU A 228 23.43 1.49 -8.51
N ARG A 229 24.26 0.57 -9.02
CA ARG A 229 24.99 0.73 -10.29
C ARG A 229 24.10 0.72 -11.53
N GLN A 230 22.92 0.08 -11.46
CA GLN A 230 21.97 0.06 -12.58
C GLN A 230 21.35 1.45 -12.83
N HIS A 231 21.37 2.33 -11.82
CA HIS A 231 20.78 3.66 -11.87
C HIS A 231 21.88 4.74 -11.91
N SER A 232 21.83 5.62 -12.91
CA SER A 232 22.92 6.58 -13.19
C SER A 232 23.00 7.77 -12.21
N SER A 233 22.06 7.90 -11.28
CA SER A 233 21.96 9.05 -10.37
C SER A 233 22.93 9.01 -9.20
N LEU A 234 23.59 7.89 -8.94
CA LEU A 234 24.44 7.71 -7.76
C LEU A 234 25.90 7.39 -8.13
N ILE A 235 26.81 7.94 -7.33
CA ILE A 235 28.25 7.74 -7.49
C ILE A 235 28.71 6.78 -6.40
N LEU A 236 29.28 5.64 -6.82
CA LEU A 236 29.93 4.70 -5.92
C LEU A 236 31.46 4.87 -5.97
N SER A 237 32.09 4.60 -4.84
CA SER A 237 33.54 4.41 -4.74
C SER A 237 34.06 3.26 -5.62
N GLU A 238 35.35 3.28 -5.97
CA GLU A 238 35.97 2.26 -6.85
C GLU A 238 35.79 0.82 -6.33
N ASP A 239 35.85 0.64 -5.02
CA ASP A 239 35.63 -0.66 -4.36
C ASP A 239 34.16 -1.07 -4.24
N SER A 240 33.23 -0.17 -4.62
CA SER A 240 31.77 -0.34 -4.54
C SER A 240 31.22 -0.58 -3.15
N MET A 241 31.98 -0.21 -2.11
CA MET A 241 31.54 -0.36 -0.72
C MET A 241 30.88 0.90 -0.17
N ASN A 242 30.94 2.00 -0.90
CA ASN A 242 30.50 3.31 -0.41
C ASN A 242 29.79 4.11 -1.50
N ALA A 243 28.75 4.83 -1.10
CA ALA A 243 28.12 5.88 -1.87
C ALA A 243 28.75 7.24 -1.54
N ILE A 244 28.93 8.07 -2.56
CA ILE A 244 29.60 9.37 -2.48
C ILE A 244 28.60 10.45 -2.90
N PHE A 245 28.42 11.45 -2.05
CA PHE A 245 27.53 12.58 -2.26
C PHE A 245 28.34 13.86 -2.20
N TYR A 246 28.41 14.60 -3.29
CA TYR A 246 29.07 15.90 -3.29
C TYR A 246 28.13 16.94 -2.69
N GLU A 247 28.71 17.94 -2.03
CA GLU A 247 27.92 19.06 -1.54
C GLU A 247 27.44 19.89 -2.74
N GLU A 248 26.14 19.91 -2.98
CA GLU A 248 25.55 20.79 -3.99
C GLU A 248 25.73 22.24 -3.53
N SER A 249 26.14 23.12 -4.45
CA SER A 249 26.36 24.53 -4.17
C SER A 249 25.02 25.24 -3.87
N SER A 250 24.53 25.11 -2.64
CA SER A 250 23.59 25.96 -1.90
C SER A 250 22.41 26.64 -2.62
N SER A 251 21.94 26.21 -3.79
CA SER A 251 20.88 26.93 -4.52
C SER A 251 19.67 26.12 -4.94
N GLU A 252 19.67 24.79 -4.84
CA GLU A 252 18.56 23.96 -5.37
C GLU A 252 17.70 23.29 -4.28
N GLU A 253 18.25 22.93 -3.11
CA GLU A 253 17.49 22.27 -2.03
C GLU A 253 16.51 23.21 -1.28
N GLU A 254 16.73 24.54 -1.29
CA GLU A 254 15.83 25.50 -0.61
C GLU A 254 14.49 25.72 -1.36
N GLU A 255 14.40 25.38 -2.66
CA GLU A 255 13.17 25.56 -3.44
C GLU A 255 12.20 24.38 -3.29
N GLU A 256 12.68 23.12 -3.19
CA GLU A 256 11.81 21.96 -2.95
C GLU A 256 11.16 21.97 -1.55
N GLU A 257 11.81 22.54 -0.53
CA GLU A 257 11.25 22.67 0.83
C GLU A 257 10.03 23.61 0.88
N ARG A 258 9.89 24.55 -0.06
CA ARG A 258 8.74 25.47 -0.11
C ARG A 258 7.50 24.84 -0.75
N GLU A 259 7.66 23.90 -1.68
CA GLU A 259 6.52 23.30 -2.39
C GLU A 259 5.94 22.05 -1.68
N GLY A 260 6.69 21.44 -0.75
CA GLY A 260 6.27 20.24 -0.02
C GLY A 260 5.65 20.46 1.37
N ALA A 261 5.60 21.70 1.88
CA ALA A 261 5.05 21.97 3.21
C ALA A 261 3.51 21.91 3.19
N PRO A 262 2.85 21.04 3.98
CA PRO A 262 1.41 21.12 4.16
C PRO A 262 1.06 22.48 4.78
N PRO A 263 -0.06 23.11 4.38
CA PRO A 263 -0.46 24.41 4.94
C PRO A 263 -0.51 24.30 6.46
N SER A 264 0.24 25.15 7.16
CA SER A 264 0.20 25.20 8.61
C SER A 264 -1.15 25.76 9.04
N ASP A 265 -2.08 24.87 9.37
CA ASP A 265 -3.29 25.18 10.12
C ASP A 265 -2.92 25.54 11.57
N THR A 266 -2.35 26.72 11.75
CA THR A 266 -2.43 27.45 13.02
C THR A 266 -3.60 28.43 12.91
N PRO A 267 -4.70 28.23 13.66
CA PRO A 267 -5.73 29.25 13.76
C PRO A 267 -5.10 30.50 14.36
N ALA A 268 -5.21 31.62 13.65
CA ALA A 268 -4.87 32.93 14.18
C ALA A 268 -5.58 33.13 15.51
N ALA A 269 -4.81 33.43 16.55
CA ALA A 269 -5.35 33.86 17.84
C ALA A 269 -6.24 35.09 17.59
N VAL A 270 -7.55 34.90 17.73
CA VAL A 270 -8.52 35.98 17.74
C VAL A 270 -8.25 36.77 19.02
N THR A 271 -7.68 37.96 18.86
CA THR A 271 -7.65 38.97 19.90
C THR A 271 -9.08 39.44 20.11
N GLU A 272 -9.66 39.10 21.26
CA GLU A 272 -10.92 39.69 21.74
C GLU A 272 -10.66 41.17 22.04
N GLU A 273 -11.07 42.05 21.12
CA GLU A 273 -11.30 43.45 21.41
C GLU A 273 -12.76 43.63 21.83
N GLU A 274 -12.96 43.94 23.10
CA GLU A 274 -14.21 44.45 23.63
C GLU A 274 -14.53 45.80 22.96
N GLU A 275 -15.60 45.88 22.18
CA GLU A 275 -16.26 47.16 21.91
C GLU A 275 -17.77 47.07 22.14
N SER A 276 -18.17 47.63 23.27
CA SER A 276 -19.51 48.01 23.68
C SER A 276 -19.95 49.24 22.89
N TRP A 277 -21.11 49.21 22.21
CA TRP A 277 -21.96 50.38 22.01
C TRP A 277 -23.44 49.96 21.89
N ASP A 278 -24.22 50.43 22.87
CA ASP A 278 -25.68 50.72 22.96
C ASP A 278 -26.74 49.79 22.31
#